data_AF-X1UT28-F1
#
_entry.id   AF-X1UT28-F1
#
_cell.length_a   1.000
_cell.length_b   1.000
_cell.length_c   1.000
_cell.angle_alpha   90.00
_cell.angle_beta   90.00
_cell.angle_gamma   90.00
#
_symmetry.space_group_name_H-M   'P 1'
#
loop_
_entity.id
_entity.type
_entity.pdbx_description
1 polymer ?
#
loop_
_entity_poly.entity_id
_entity_poly.type
_entity_poly.pdbx_seq_one_letter_code
_entity_poly.pdbx_strand_id
1 'polypeptide(L)'
;MGKAAAAEAASILISAIKKKGNAVLVAATGASQFEFLENLTRISSIDWSKTTMFHLDEYIGIPETHPASFRKYLRERLIDKVHPGTVYLIKGDAENPELECQHLSEVISEKKIDVAFVGIGENGHLAFNDPPADFETERPYIVVMLDEACRRQQLSEGWFKTLDEVPKRAISMSIRQ
;
A
#
# COMPACT_ATOMS: atom_id res chain seq x y z
N MET A 1 -7.31 12.19 14.10
CA MET A 1 -7.40 10.76 14.52
C MET A 1 -6.10 10.02 14.18
N GLY A 2 -5.35 10.49 13.18
CA GLY A 2 -4.10 9.87 12.73
C GLY A 2 -3.03 9.75 13.82
N LYS A 3 -2.91 10.73 14.74
CA LYS A 3 -1.96 10.61 15.86
C LYS A 3 -2.22 9.41 16.78
N ALA A 4 -3.48 9.12 17.10
CA ALA A 4 -3.83 7.99 17.96
C ALA A 4 -3.58 6.66 17.25
N ALA A 5 -3.97 6.55 15.97
CA ALA A 5 -3.67 5.39 15.15
C ALA A 5 -2.15 5.16 15.00
N ALA A 6 -1.36 6.23 14.84
CA ALA A 6 0.09 6.16 14.77
C ALA A 6 0.71 5.63 16.07
N ALA A 7 0.21 6.04 17.22
CA ALA A 7 0.65 5.53 18.51
C ALA A 7 0.35 4.02 18.68
N GLU A 8 -0.84 3.58 18.25
CA GLU A 8 -1.22 2.17 18.28
C GLU A 8 -0.36 1.32 17.33
N ALA A 9 -0.21 1.77 16.08
CA ALA A 9 0.67 1.13 15.11
C ALA A 9 2.10 1.00 15.64
N ALA A 10 2.65 2.06 16.24
CA ALA A 10 3.99 2.02 16.84
C ALA A 10 4.07 0.98 17.98
N SER A 11 3.06 0.91 18.84
CA SER A 11 2.99 -0.09 19.91
C SER A 11 3.05 -1.53 19.36
N ILE A 12 2.27 -1.80 18.30
CA ILE A 12 2.25 -3.11 17.62
C ILE A 12 3.63 -3.43 17.03
N LEU A 13 4.22 -2.49 16.28
CA LEU A 13 5.54 -2.68 15.66
C LEU A 13 6.64 -2.94 16.69
N ILE A 14 6.69 -2.13 17.76
CA ILE A 14 7.68 -2.28 18.84
C ILE A 14 7.51 -3.62 19.56
N SER A 15 6.26 -4.02 19.84
CA SER A 15 5.94 -5.30 20.47
C SER A 15 6.35 -6.48 19.58
N ALA A 16 6.07 -6.41 18.28
CA ALA A 16 6.46 -7.41 17.30
C ALA A 16 8.00 -7.53 17.20
N ILE A 17 8.71 -6.41 17.04
CA ILE A 17 10.18 -6.38 17.02
C ILE A 17 10.75 -7.01 18.30
N LYS A 18 10.21 -6.66 19.47
CA LYS A 18 10.69 -7.22 20.75
C LYS A 18 10.47 -8.73 20.86
N LYS A 19 9.35 -9.24 20.36
CA LYS A 19 8.96 -10.66 20.51
C LYS A 19 9.62 -11.58 19.47
N LYS A 20 9.72 -11.13 18.22
CA LYS A 20 10.17 -11.97 17.09
C LYS A 20 11.37 -11.41 16.32
N GLY A 21 11.91 -10.27 16.72
CA GLY A 21 13.08 -9.65 16.09
C GLY A 21 12.79 -8.87 14.80
N ASN A 22 11.58 -8.95 14.24
CA ASN A 22 11.15 -8.23 13.05
C ASN A 22 9.65 -7.92 13.12
N ALA A 23 9.19 -6.76 12.63
CA ALA A 23 7.77 -6.48 12.43
C ALA A 23 7.42 -6.40 10.94
N VAL A 24 6.30 -7.01 10.54
CA VAL A 24 5.81 -7.02 9.15
C VAL A 24 4.60 -6.11 9.07
N LEU A 25 4.64 -5.12 8.17
CA LEU A 25 3.55 -4.17 7.97
C LEU A 25 3.13 -4.06 6.52
N VAL A 26 1.86 -3.69 6.31
CA VAL A 26 1.34 -3.26 5.00
C VAL A 26 1.07 -1.76 5.05
N ALA A 27 1.47 -1.04 4.00
CA ALA A 27 1.27 0.41 3.88
C ALA A 27 0.39 0.74 2.66
N ALA A 28 -0.74 1.42 2.92
CA ALA A 28 -1.59 2.04 1.91
C ALA A 28 -1.21 3.50 1.63
N THR A 29 -1.82 4.05 0.59
CA THR A 29 -1.72 5.47 0.22
C THR A 29 -3.04 6.22 0.49
N GLY A 30 -3.18 7.42 -0.08
CA GLY A 30 -4.37 8.25 0.04
C GLY A 30 -4.23 9.40 1.04
N ALA A 31 -5.11 10.40 0.91
CA ALA A 31 -5.07 11.61 1.75
C ALA A 31 -5.35 11.30 3.23
N SER A 32 -6.18 10.28 3.50
CA SER A 32 -6.50 9.84 4.87
C SER A 32 -5.27 9.39 5.66
N GLN A 33 -4.21 8.95 4.98
CA GLN A 33 -2.97 8.48 5.61
C GLN A 33 -2.00 9.62 5.96
N PHE A 34 -2.22 10.87 5.53
CA PHE A 34 -1.26 11.96 5.71
C PHE A 34 -0.96 12.26 7.19
N GLU A 35 -1.99 12.53 8.00
CA GLU A 35 -1.82 12.83 9.43
C GLU A 35 -1.19 11.62 10.15
N PHE A 36 -1.60 10.41 9.78
CA PHE A 36 -1.12 9.17 10.37
C PHE A 36 0.38 8.94 10.10
N LEU A 37 0.81 8.97 8.83
CA LEU A 37 2.21 8.74 8.45
C LEU A 37 3.12 9.85 8.99
N GLU A 38 2.66 11.10 9.02
CA GLU A 38 3.43 12.20 9.62
C GLU A 38 3.72 11.96 11.10
N ASN A 39 2.72 11.49 11.86
CA ASN A 39 2.91 11.20 13.27
C ASN A 39 3.72 9.91 13.48
N LEU A 40 3.46 8.85 12.71
CA LEU A 40 4.14 7.56 12.85
C LEU A 40 5.65 7.69 12.59
N THR A 41 6.04 8.41 11.53
CA THR A 41 7.45 8.59 11.15
C THR A 41 8.25 9.43 12.14
N ARG A 42 7.59 10.17 13.05
CA ARG A 42 8.24 10.94 14.13
C ARG A 42 8.50 10.12 15.39
N ILE A 43 7.99 8.90 15.49
CA ILE A 43 8.15 8.05 16.68
C ILE A 43 9.52 7.35 16.63
N SER A 44 10.49 7.89 17.36
CA SER A 44 11.88 7.43 17.36
C SER A 44 12.12 6.10 18.08
N SER A 45 11.13 5.58 18.81
CA SER A 45 11.24 4.29 19.52
C SER A 45 11.04 3.07 18.62
N ILE A 46 10.60 3.26 17.37
CA ILE A 46 10.46 2.18 16.40
C ILE A 46 11.83 1.93 15.75
N ASP A 47 12.34 0.71 15.88
CA ASP A 47 13.54 0.27 15.16
C ASP A 47 13.15 -0.17 13.73
N TRP A 48 13.08 0.80 12.82
CA TRP A 48 12.66 0.58 11.43
C TRP A 48 13.60 -0.35 10.65
N SER A 49 14.87 -0.48 11.05
CA SER A 49 15.78 -1.46 10.45
C SER A 49 15.33 -2.91 10.66
N LYS A 50 14.43 -3.14 11.61
CA LYS A 50 13.81 -4.44 11.91
C LYS A 50 12.37 -4.52 11.41
N THR A 51 12.02 -3.80 10.35
CA THR A 51 10.70 -3.93 9.73
C THR A 51 10.76 -4.45 8.30
N THR A 52 9.72 -5.18 7.92
CA THR A 52 9.44 -5.61 6.55
C THR A 52 8.14 -4.93 6.11
N MET A 53 8.20 -4.11 5.07
CA MET A 53 7.05 -3.37 4.55
C MET A 53 6.57 -3.98 3.23
N PHE A 54 5.27 -4.16 3.11
CA PHE A 54 4.58 -4.49 1.86
C PHE A 54 3.70 -3.32 1.41
N HIS A 55 3.73 -3.04 0.11
CA HIS A 55 2.86 -2.06 -0.53
C HIS A 55 1.47 -2.64 -0.78
N LEU A 56 0.40 -1.88 -0.51
CA LEU A 56 -0.96 -2.39 -0.68
C LEU A 56 -1.38 -2.49 -2.15
N ASP A 57 -1.12 -1.46 -2.95
CA ASP A 57 -1.60 -1.34 -4.33
C ASP A 57 -0.74 -0.39 -5.18
N GLU A 58 -0.76 -0.54 -6.50
CA GLU A 58 -0.12 0.40 -7.44
C GLU A 58 -0.77 0.33 -8.82
N TYR A 59 -0.82 1.47 -9.52
CA TYR A 59 -1.30 1.51 -10.88
C TYR A 59 -0.36 0.78 -11.86
N ILE A 60 -0.95 0.05 -12.81
CA ILE A 60 -0.18 -0.58 -13.88
C ILE A 60 0.08 0.44 -15.00
N GLY A 61 1.31 0.46 -15.51
CA GLY A 61 1.73 1.26 -16.66
C GLY A 61 2.29 2.64 -16.33
N ILE A 62 2.50 2.95 -15.04
CA ILE A 62 3.15 4.21 -14.63
C ILE A 62 4.51 3.95 -13.96
N PRO A 63 5.53 4.78 -14.27
CA PRO A 63 6.80 4.71 -13.58
C PRO A 63 6.68 5.21 -12.15
N GLU A 64 7.61 4.79 -11.28
CA GLU A 64 7.70 5.29 -9.88
C GLU A 64 7.81 6.81 -9.81
N THR A 65 8.35 7.49 -10.82
CA THR A 65 8.51 8.95 -10.81
C THR A 65 7.21 9.72 -11.10
N HIS A 66 6.17 9.03 -11.59
CA HIS A 66 4.90 9.65 -11.95
C HIS A 66 4.24 10.29 -10.71
N PRO A 67 3.64 11.50 -10.81
CA PRO A 67 2.98 12.15 -9.67
C PRO A 67 1.89 11.30 -9.00
N ALA A 68 1.18 10.49 -9.79
CA ALA A 68 0.14 9.58 -9.31
C ALA A 68 0.66 8.24 -8.76
N SER A 69 1.98 7.98 -8.81
CA SER A 69 2.53 6.69 -8.36
C SER A 69 2.46 6.56 -6.84
N PHE A 70 1.91 5.44 -6.40
CA PHE A 70 1.82 5.10 -4.99
C PHE A 70 3.19 4.72 -4.40
N ARG A 71 4.10 4.20 -5.23
CA ARG A 71 5.53 4.08 -4.86
C ARG A 71 6.13 5.43 -4.50
N LYS A 72 5.93 6.46 -5.34
CA LYS A 72 6.40 7.82 -5.05
C LYS A 72 5.83 8.35 -3.75
N TYR A 73 4.52 8.18 -3.56
CA TYR A 73 3.83 8.59 -2.35
C TYR A 73 4.51 8.02 -1.10
N LEU A 74 4.76 6.70 -1.08
CA LEU A 74 5.32 6.01 0.08
C LEU A 74 6.81 6.29 0.27
N ARG A 75 7.57 6.48 -0.81
CA ARG A 75 8.95 6.98 -0.76
C ARG A 75 9.04 8.27 0.05
N GLU A 76 8.31 9.28 -0.40
CA GLU A 76 8.35 10.62 0.18
C GLU A 76 7.81 10.67 1.61
N ARG A 77 6.80 9.85 1.93
CA ARG A 77 6.03 9.99 3.18
C ARG A 77 6.43 9.01 4.26
N LEU A 78 7.04 7.89 3.91
CA LEU A 78 7.39 6.81 4.83
C LEU A 78 8.84 6.35 4.61
N ILE A 79 9.13 5.72 3.47
CA ILE A 79 10.36 4.95 3.25
C ILE A 79 11.61 5.82 3.45
N ASP A 80 11.69 6.98 2.80
CA ASP A 80 12.90 7.83 2.85
C ASP A 80 13.02 8.61 4.17
N LYS A 81 11.96 8.60 5.01
CA LYS A 81 12.01 9.21 6.34
C LYS A 81 12.54 8.25 7.39
N VAL A 82 12.18 6.96 7.28
CA VAL A 82 12.41 5.99 8.36
C VAL A 82 13.33 4.83 7.97
N HIS A 83 13.54 4.61 6.68
CA HIS A 83 14.41 3.57 6.11
C HIS A 83 14.10 2.17 6.68
N PRO A 84 12.93 1.57 6.32
CA PRO A 84 12.59 0.22 6.73
C PRO A 84 13.65 -0.79 6.31
N GLY A 85 13.88 -1.84 7.11
CA GLY A 85 14.88 -2.86 6.84
C GLY A 85 14.67 -3.61 5.53
N THR A 86 13.43 -3.93 5.20
CA THR A 86 13.06 -4.53 3.92
C THR A 86 11.78 -3.89 3.40
N VAL A 87 11.73 -3.60 2.10
CA VAL A 87 10.59 -2.96 1.44
C VAL A 87 10.25 -3.71 0.15
N TYR A 88 9.01 -4.15 0.05
CA TYR A 88 8.41 -4.75 -1.15
C TYR A 88 7.41 -3.76 -1.74
N LEU A 89 7.89 -2.97 -2.71
CA LEU A 89 7.05 -2.09 -3.53
C LEU A 89 6.56 -2.85 -4.76
N ILE A 90 5.27 -2.72 -5.06
CA ILE A 90 4.69 -3.21 -6.32
C ILE A 90 5.27 -2.43 -7.50
N LYS A 91 5.86 -3.15 -8.46
CA LYS A 91 6.36 -2.56 -9.70
C LYS A 91 5.22 -2.33 -10.70
N GLY A 92 4.61 -1.15 -10.64
CA GLY A 92 3.57 -0.73 -11.59
C GLY A 92 4.03 -0.70 -13.06
N ASP A 93 5.33 -0.59 -13.30
CA ASP A 93 5.99 -0.60 -14.62
C ASP A 93 6.65 -1.94 -14.95
N ALA A 94 6.30 -3.02 -14.25
CA ALA A 94 6.74 -4.37 -14.62
C ALA A 94 6.25 -4.74 -16.03
N GLU A 95 7.11 -5.41 -16.81
CA GLU A 95 6.75 -5.91 -18.15
C GLU A 95 5.56 -6.88 -18.11
N ASN A 96 5.46 -7.66 -17.03
CA ASN A 96 4.38 -8.61 -16.79
C ASN A 96 3.81 -8.42 -15.37
N PRO A 97 2.67 -7.71 -15.23
CA PRO A 97 2.01 -7.48 -13.95
C PRO A 97 1.64 -8.77 -13.21
N GLU A 98 1.26 -9.82 -13.93
CA GLU A 98 0.85 -11.10 -13.34
C GLU A 98 2.05 -11.81 -12.68
N LEU A 99 3.25 -11.71 -13.25
CA LEU A 99 4.48 -12.21 -12.62
C LEU A 99 4.87 -11.40 -11.38
N GLU A 100 4.64 -10.08 -11.39
CA GLU A 100 4.84 -9.25 -10.20
C GLU A 100 3.87 -9.64 -9.08
N CYS A 101 2.59 -9.83 -9.39
CA CYS A 101 1.61 -10.35 -8.44
C CYS A 101 2.03 -11.71 -7.87
N GLN A 102 2.51 -12.63 -8.72
CA GLN A 102 2.99 -13.93 -8.29
C GLN A 102 4.18 -13.80 -7.34
N HIS A 103 5.19 -13.01 -7.72
CA HIS A 103 6.38 -12.78 -6.91
C HIS A 103 6.03 -12.24 -5.52
N LEU A 104 5.22 -11.18 -5.45
CA LEU A 104 4.82 -10.59 -4.17
C LEU A 104 3.95 -11.54 -3.35
N SER A 105 3.09 -12.31 -4.01
CA SER A 105 2.27 -13.33 -3.35
C SER A 105 3.10 -14.43 -2.71
N GLU A 106 4.15 -14.92 -3.38
CA GLU A 106 5.07 -15.91 -2.84
C GLU A 106 5.80 -15.35 -1.61
N VAL A 107 6.34 -14.13 -1.72
CA VAL A 107 7.10 -13.49 -0.65
C VAL A 107 6.24 -13.20 0.58
N ILE A 108 5.03 -12.68 0.41
CA ILE A 108 4.15 -12.33 1.54
C ILE A 108 3.56 -13.56 2.22
N SER A 109 3.34 -14.66 1.49
CA SER A 109 2.78 -15.91 2.03
C SER A 109 3.68 -16.58 3.09
N GLU A 110 4.98 -16.27 3.08
CA GLU A 110 5.93 -16.73 4.08
C GLU A 110 5.96 -15.86 5.35
N LYS A 111 5.13 -14.80 5.39
CA LYS A 111 5.15 -13.78 6.44
C LYS A 111 3.80 -13.68 7.13
N LYS A 112 3.86 -13.40 8.44
CA LYS A 112 2.68 -12.99 9.21
C LYS A 112 2.69 -11.48 9.38
N ILE A 113 1.72 -10.80 8.79
CA ILE A 113 1.48 -9.36 8.94
C ILE A 113 1.10 -9.06 10.40
N ASP A 114 1.75 -8.06 11.01
CA ASP A 114 1.42 -7.59 12.36
C ASP A 114 0.41 -6.45 12.32
N VAL A 115 0.52 -5.56 11.32
CA VAL A 115 -0.35 -4.39 11.18
C VAL A 115 -0.46 -3.98 9.71
N ALA A 116 -1.66 -3.59 9.30
CA ALA A 116 -1.91 -2.99 7.99
C ALA A 116 -2.44 -1.56 8.18
N PHE A 117 -1.79 -0.60 7.52
CA PHE A 117 -2.26 0.79 7.49
C PHE A 117 -3.18 0.92 6.29
N VAL A 118 -4.48 0.94 6.54
CA VAL A 118 -5.49 0.92 5.48
C VAL A 118 -6.42 2.12 5.59
N GLY A 119 -6.85 2.62 4.42
CA GLY A 119 -8.00 3.51 4.29
C GLY A 119 -9.22 2.70 3.84
N ILE A 120 -10.41 3.25 4.07
CA ILE A 120 -11.66 2.72 3.53
C ILE A 120 -12.24 3.80 2.62
N GLY A 121 -12.55 3.43 1.38
CA GLY A 121 -13.20 4.32 0.42
C GLY A 121 -14.63 4.67 0.81
N GLU A 122 -15.19 5.74 0.25
CA GLU A 122 -16.57 6.16 0.56
C GLU A 122 -17.62 5.11 0.19
N ASN A 123 -17.36 4.32 -0.86
CA ASN A 123 -18.17 3.17 -1.26
C ASN A 123 -17.86 1.90 -0.45
N GLY A 124 -16.93 1.95 0.51
CA GLY A 124 -16.50 0.81 1.32
C GLY A 124 -15.40 -0.05 0.70
N HIS A 125 -14.79 0.36 -0.43
CA HIS A 125 -13.66 -0.37 -1.00
C HIS A 125 -12.46 -0.38 -0.06
N LEU A 126 -11.64 -1.43 -0.18
CA LEU A 126 -10.33 -1.56 0.43
C LEU A 126 -9.31 -1.78 -0.69
N ALA A 127 -8.24 -0.99 -0.70
CA ALA A 127 -7.33 -0.93 -1.86
C ALA A 127 -8.13 -0.66 -3.15
N PHE A 128 -7.86 -1.38 -4.25
CA PHE A 128 -8.67 -1.32 -5.48
C PHE A 128 -9.73 -2.44 -5.57
N ASN A 129 -10.24 -2.93 -4.43
CA ASN A 129 -11.31 -3.93 -4.40
C ASN A 129 -12.68 -3.25 -4.20
N ASP A 130 -13.30 -2.82 -5.30
CA ASP A 130 -14.62 -2.19 -5.29
C ASP A 130 -15.76 -3.19 -5.04
N PRO A 131 -16.87 -2.77 -4.40
CA PRO A 131 -18.05 -3.62 -4.23
C PRO A 131 -18.77 -3.97 -5.56
N PRO A 132 -19.25 -5.22 -5.72
CA PRO A 132 -19.01 -6.37 -4.85
C PRO A 132 -17.57 -6.86 -4.98
N ALA A 133 -16.84 -6.87 -3.87
CA ALA A 133 -15.47 -7.34 -3.83
C ALA A 133 -15.41 -8.88 -3.83
N ASP A 134 -14.33 -9.44 -4.37
CA ASP A 134 -14.06 -10.88 -4.35
C ASP A 134 -13.37 -11.27 -3.03
N PHE A 135 -14.11 -12.01 -2.19
CA PHE A 135 -13.60 -12.57 -0.92
C PHE A 135 -13.05 -14.00 -1.08
N GLU A 136 -13.27 -14.64 -2.24
CA GLU A 136 -12.91 -16.03 -2.49
C GLU A 136 -11.49 -16.18 -3.04
N THR A 137 -10.96 -15.13 -3.69
CA THR A 137 -9.57 -15.12 -4.17
C THR A 137 -8.59 -15.42 -3.02
N GLU A 138 -7.80 -16.49 -3.20
CA GLU A 138 -6.78 -16.88 -2.21
C GLU A 138 -5.42 -16.24 -2.48
N ARG A 139 -5.20 -15.66 -3.67
CA ARG A 139 -3.94 -15.03 -4.03
C ARG A 139 -3.79 -13.70 -3.28
N PRO A 140 -2.67 -13.46 -2.57
CA PRO A 140 -2.43 -12.19 -1.89
C PRO A 140 -2.47 -10.96 -2.78
N TYR A 141 -1.92 -11.03 -3.99
CA TYR A 141 -1.94 -9.93 -4.96
C TYR A 141 -2.64 -10.35 -6.26
N ILE A 142 -3.42 -9.43 -6.81
CA ILE A 142 -4.17 -9.61 -8.05
C ILE A 142 -4.11 -8.38 -8.94
N VAL A 143 -4.27 -8.59 -10.24
CA VAL A 143 -4.54 -7.51 -11.20
C VAL A 143 -6.04 -7.23 -11.20
N VAL A 144 -6.41 -5.97 -11.05
CA VAL A 144 -7.80 -5.50 -11.07
C VAL A 144 -8.03 -4.50 -12.20
N MET A 145 -9.25 -4.49 -12.71
CA MET A 145 -9.71 -3.47 -13.67
C MET A 145 -10.30 -2.31 -12.88
N LEU A 146 -9.83 -1.10 -13.17
CA LEU A 146 -10.38 0.11 -12.57
C LEU A 146 -11.64 0.53 -13.32
N ASP A 147 -12.73 0.72 -12.59
CA ASP A 147 -13.97 1.19 -13.18
C ASP A 147 -13.86 2.64 -13.67
N GLU A 148 -14.82 3.08 -14.47
CA GLU A 148 -14.78 4.44 -15.02
C GLU A 148 -14.94 5.51 -13.94
N ALA A 149 -15.69 5.23 -12.86
CA ALA A 149 -15.93 6.17 -11.77
C ALA A 149 -14.64 6.48 -10.99
N CYS A 150 -13.90 5.46 -10.59
CA CYS A 150 -12.57 5.54 -9.99
C CYS A 150 -11.63 6.34 -10.90
N ARG A 151 -11.59 6.00 -12.20
CA ARG A 151 -10.72 6.72 -13.15
C ARG A 151 -11.10 8.20 -13.29
N ARG A 152 -12.39 8.53 -13.29
CA ARG A 152 -12.88 9.92 -13.32
C ARG A 152 -12.54 10.67 -12.03
N GLN A 153 -12.58 10.02 -10.87
CA GLN A 153 -12.17 10.61 -9.61
C GLN A 153 -10.69 11.01 -9.65
N GLN A 154 -9.80 10.10 -10.10
CA GLN A 154 -8.36 10.38 -10.19
C GLN A 154 -8.04 11.54 -11.13
N LEU A 155 -8.79 11.68 -12.24
CA LEU A 155 -8.70 12.84 -13.11
C LEU A 155 -9.16 14.12 -12.39
N SER A 156 -10.26 14.08 -11.65
CA SER A 156 -10.80 15.24 -10.93
C SER A 156 -9.88 15.72 -9.80
N GLU A 157 -9.12 14.81 -9.20
CA GLU A 157 -8.09 15.11 -8.19
C GLU A 157 -6.82 15.72 -8.80
N GLY A 158 -6.71 15.79 -10.13
CA GLY A 158 -5.62 16.47 -10.84
C GLY A 158 -4.34 15.65 -10.99
N TRP A 159 -4.40 14.33 -10.75
CA TRP A 159 -3.24 13.44 -10.88
C TRP A 159 -2.86 13.14 -12.34
N PHE A 160 -3.82 13.30 -13.26
CA PHE A 160 -3.67 13.04 -14.69
C PHE A 160 -4.27 14.21 -15.49
N LYS A 161 -3.82 14.44 -16.73
CA LYS A 161 -4.32 15.55 -17.56
C LYS A 161 -5.59 15.17 -18.32
N THR A 162 -5.73 13.90 -18.67
CA THR A 162 -6.86 13.38 -19.43
C THR A 162 -7.30 12.03 -18.87
N LEU A 163 -8.54 11.63 -19.16
CA LEU A 163 -9.05 10.32 -18.74
C LEU A 163 -8.27 9.17 -19.39
N ASP A 164 -7.73 9.36 -20.60
CA ASP A 164 -6.97 8.33 -21.31
C ASP A 164 -5.58 8.08 -20.69
N GLU A 165 -5.03 9.08 -20.00
CA GLU A 165 -3.79 8.93 -19.22
C GLU A 165 -4.01 8.16 -17.91
N VAL A 166 -5.25 8.07 -17.42
CA VAL A 166 -5.55 7.34 -16.20
C VAL A 166 -5.44 5.84 -16.47
N PRO A 167 -4.61 5.09 -15.71
CA PRO A 167 -4.49 3.64 -15.83
C PRO A 167 -5.84 2.94 -15.82
N LYS A 168 -5.97 1.87 -16.62
CA LYS A 168 -7.18 1.03 -16.65
C LYS A 168 -7.09 -0.16 -15.70
N ARG A 169 -5.89 -0.44 -15.19
CA ARG A 169 -5.59 -1.59 -14.35
C ARG A 169 -4.67 -1.16 -13.21
N ALA A 170 -4.76 -1.90 -12.11
CA ALA A 170 -3.86 -1.79 -10.98
C ALA A 170 -3.49 -3.19 -10.49
N ILE A 171 -2.38 -3.29 -9.77
CA ILE A 171 -2.10 -4.42 -8.90
C ILE A 171 -2.61 -4.02 -7.51
N SER A 172 -3.35 -4.92 -6.87
CA SER A 172 -3.92 -4.70 -5.55
C SER A 172 -3.72 -5.95 -4.69
N MET A 173 -3.51 -5.75 -3.41
CA MET A 173 -3.72 -6.79 -2.42
C MET A 173 -5.21 -7.20 -2.43
N SER A 174 -5.49 -8.50 -2.36
CA SER A 174 -6.85 -9.04 -2.32
C SER A 174 -7.46 -8.91 -0.92
N ILE A 175 -8.79 -8.98 -0.83
CA ILE A 175 -9.50 -8.80 0.44
C ILE A 175 -9.17 -9.88 1.49
N ARG A 176 -8.86 -11.10 1.06
CA ARG A 176 -8.58 -12.21 1.98
C ARG A 176 -7.23 -12.06 2.70
N GLN A 177 -6.29 -11.33 2.10
CA GLN A 177 -4.95 -11.11 2.64
C GLN A 177 -4.96 -10.01 3.72
#